data_AF-A0A537XUP2-F1
#
_entry.id   AF-A0A537XUP2-F1
#
_cell.length_a   1.000
_cell.length_b   1.000
_cell.length_c   1.000
_cell.angle_alpha   90.00
_cell.angle_beta   90.00
_cell.angle_gamma   90.00
#
_symmetry.space_group_name_H-M   'P 1'
#
loop_
_entity.id
_entity.type
_entity.pdbx_description
1 polymer ?
#
loop_
_entity_poly.entity_id
_entity_poly.type
_entity_poly.pdbx_seq_one_letter_code
_entity_poly.pdbx_strand_id
1 'polypeptide(L)' 'MDNRDETASLISAGKVQGTNVYNTNGDSLGEVYDVMIDKLSGKVAYAIMSFGGFLGVGERYHPLPW' A
#
# COMPACT_ATOMS: atom_id res chain seq x y z
N MET A 1 20.82 12.65 -7.87
CA MET A 1 19.48 13.19 -7.59
C MET A 1 19.11 12.68 -6.21
N ASP A 2 18.75 13.56 -5.28
CA ASP A 2 18.38 13.16 -3.92
C ASP A 2 17.03 12.43 -3.98
N ASN A 3 17.06 11.10 -3.96
CA ASN A 3 15.86 10.26 -4.06
C ASN A 3 15.19 10.19 -2.70
N ARG A 4 14.55 11.28 -2.29
CA ARG A 4 13.78 11.32 -1.05
C ARG A 4 12.43 10.68 -1.29
N ASP A 5 12.39 9.36 -1.15
CA ASP A 5 11.15 8.57 -1.19
C ASP A 5 10.25 8.82 0.03
N GLU A 6 10.72 9.60 1.01
CA GLU A 6 9.97 10.02 2.19
C GLU A 6 10.49 11.35 2.74
N THR A 7 9.58 12.15 3.30
CA THR A 7 9.84 13.36 4.08
C THR A 7 8.96 13.37 5.32
N ALA A 8 9.00 14.42 6.14
CA ALA A 8 8.19 14.50 7.36
C ALA A 8 6.67 14.42 7.14
N SER A 9 6.17 14.78 5.94
CA SER A 9 4.73 14.83 5.65
C SER A 9 4.32 14.14 4.35
N LEU A 10 5.27 13.58 3.59
CA LEU A 10 5.02 12.98 2.29
C LEU A 10 5.77 11.66 2.18
N ILE A 11 5.11 10.66 1.59
CA ILE A 11 5.71 9.37 1.23
C ILE A 11 5.47 9.12 -0.26
N SER A 12 6.46 8.58 -0.96
CA SER A 12 6.31 8.24 -2.38
C SER A 12 5.44 7.00 -2.56
N ALA A 13 4.66 6.94 -3.64
CA ALA A 13 3.85 5.77 -3.96
C ALA A 13 4.72 4.50 -4.09
N GLY A 14 5.92 4.63 -4.66
CA GLY A 14 6.86 3.52 -4.79
C GLY A 14 7.37 2.99 -3.44
N LYS A 15 7.41 3.82 -2.39
CA LYS A 15 7.73 3.38 -1.03
C LYS A 15 6.54 2.77 -0.30
N VAL A 16 5.33 3.26 -0.58
CA VAL A 16 4.09 2.69 -0.03
C VAL A 16 3.88 1.26 -0.53
N GLN A 17 4.10 1.03 -1.83
CA GLN A 17 3.99 -0.29 -2.44
C GLN A 17 4.97 -1.30 -1.77
N GLY A 18 4.47 -2.49 -1.45
CA GLY A 18 5.22 -3.54 -0.74
C GLY A 18 5.31 -3.33 0.77
N THR A 19 4.72 -2.28 1.34
CA THR A 19 4.72 -2.08 2.80
C THR A 19 3.86 -3.15 3.47
N ASN A 20 4.44 -3.85 4.46
CA ASN A 20 3.73 -4.87 5.24
C ASN A 20 2.56 -4.27 6.03
N VAL A 21 1.40 -4.94 5.96
CA VAL A 21 0.21 -4.61 6.74
C VAL A 21 0.08 -5.61 7.90
N TYR A 22 -0.18 -5.10 9.09
CA TYR A 22 -0.30 -5.90 10.32
C TYR A 22 -1.64 -5.65 11.00
N ASN A 23 -2.17 -6.67 11.68
CA ASN A 23 -3.31 -6.49 12.59
C ASN A 23 -2.87 -5.89 13.94
N THR A 24 -3.83 -5.63 14.82
CA THR A 24 -3.58 -5.08 16.17
C THR A 24 -2.77 -5.99 17.08
N ASN A 25 -2.69 -7.28 16.76
CA ASN A 25 -1.90 -8.27 17.51
C ASN A 25 -0.46 -8.38 16.98
N GLY A 26 -0.13 -7.71 15.87
CA GLY A 26 1.18 -7.76 15.22
C GLY A 26 1.33 -8.90 14.20
N ASP A 27 0.27 -9.62 13.85
CA ASP A 27 0.33 -10.63 12.80
C ASP A 27 0.36 -9.96 11.42
N SER A 28 1.25 -10.43 10.53
CA SER A 28 1.30 -9.98 9.14
C SER A 28 0.07 -10.48 8.38
N LEU A 29 -0.66 -9.54 7.78
CA LEU A 29 -1.84 -9.81 6.97
C LEU A 29 -1.50 -9.91 5.48
N GLY A 30 -0.46 -9.19 5.04
CA GLY A 30 -0.10 -9.06 3.63
C GLY A 30 0.73 -7.78 3.40
N GLU A 31 0.69 -7.27 2.18
CA GLU A 31 1.44 -6.09 1.75
C GLU A 31 0.54 -5.12 0.99
N VAL A 32 0.89 -3.83 0.99
CA VAL A 32 0.23 -2.84 0.12
C VAL A 32 0.61 -3.12 -1.33
N TYR A 33 -0.36 -3.48 -2.15
CA TYR A 33 -0.18 -3.74 -3.58
C TYR A 33 -0.10 -2.45 -4.39
N ASP A 34 -1.03 -1.53 -4.19
CA ASP A 34 -1.11 -0.23 -4.88
C ASP A 34 -2.01 0.76 -4.13
N VAL A 35 -2.04 2.02 -4.57
CA VAL A 35 -2.96 3.06 -4.08
C VAL A 35 -3.84 3.59 -5.22
N MET A 36 -5.12 3.76 -4.94
CA MET A 36 -6.06 4.31 -5.92
C MET A 36 -6.18 5.81 -5.72
N ILE A 37 -5.76 6.57 -6.73
CA ILE A 37 -5.81 8.03 -6.74
C ILE A 37 -7.06 8.48 -7.50
N ASP A 38 -7.87 9.33 -6.85
CA ASP A 38 -8.95 10.03 -7.54
C ASP A 38 -8.35 11.01 -8.56
N LYS A 39 -8.65 10.81 -9.84
CA LYS A 39 -8.00 11.52 -10.95
C LYS A 39 -8.30 13.03 -10.95
N LEU A 40 -9.43 13.45 -10.39
CA LEU A 40 -9.83 14.86 -10.41
C LEU A 40 -9.22 15.65 -9.25
N SER A 41 -9.26 15.09 -8.04
CA SER A 41 -8.75 15.75 -6.83
C SER A 41 -7.26 15.50 -6.57
N GLY A 42 -6.69 14.44 -7.16
CA GLY A 42 -5.33 13.99 -6.90
C GLY A 42 -5.13 13.35 -5.52
N LYS A 43 -6.22 13.13 -4.77
CA LYS A 43 -6.17 12.52 -3.43
C LYS A 43 -6.20 11.00 -3.52
N VAL A 44 -5.51 10.33 -2.59
CA VAL A 44 -5.67 8.89 -2.42
C VAL A 44 -7.08 8.62 -1.91
N ALA A 45 -7.82 7.76 -2.61
CA ALA A 45 -9.14 7.32 -2.22
C ALA A 45 -9.05 6.13 -1.25
N TYR A 46 -8.17 5.17 -1.55
CA TYR A 46 -7.89 3.99 -0.72
C TYR A 46 -6.60 3.30 -1.18
N ALA A 47 -5.99 2.52 -0.29
CA ALA A 47 -4.94 1.56 -0.60
C ALA A 47 -5.54 0.18 -0.93
N ILE A 48 -4.81 -0.65 -1.65
CA ILE A 48 -5.14 -2.04 -1.93
C ILE A 48 -4.11 -2.92 -1.23
N MET A 49 -4.56 -3.78 -0.32
CA MET A 49 -3.70 -4.80 0.28
C MET A 49 -3.83 -6.10 -0.51
N SER A 50 -2.71 -6.71 -0.88
CA SER A 50 -2.67 -8.10 -1.34
C SER A 50 -2.39 -9.04 -0.17
N PHE A 51 -3.09 -10.18 -0.13
CA PHE A 51 -2.94 -11.18 0.93
C PHE A 51 -3.28 -12.57 0.43
N GLY A 52 -2.64 -13.58 1.03
CA GLY A 52 -2.91 -14.99 0.75
C GLY A 52 -2.55 -15.37 -0.67
N GLY A 53 -1.33 -15.86 -0.87
CA GLY A 53 -0.75 -16.23 -2.15
C GLY A 53 0.76 -16.37 -1.96
N PHE A 54 1.45 -17.04 -2.88
CA PHE A 54 2.90 -17.06 -2.90
C PHE A 54 3.33 -16.81 -4.35
N LEU A 55 4.21 -15.83 -4.57
CA LEU A 55 4.75 -15.47 -5.90
C LEU A 55 3.66 -15.12 -6.94
N GLY A 56 2.66 -14.30 -6.58
CA GLY A 56 1.65 -13.80 -7.51
C GLY A 56 0.55 -14.80 -7.90
N VAL A 57 0.58 -16.04 -7.39
CA VAL A 57 -0.47 -17.04 -7.63
C VAL A 57 -1.39 -17.12 -6.43
N GLY A 58 -2.69 -16.94 -6.69
CA GLY A 58 -3.74 -17.09 -5.69
C GLY A 58 -3.97 -15.88 -4.79
N GLU A 59 -3.28 -14.76 -5.06
CA GLU A 59 -3.46 -13.50 -4.31
C GLU A 59 -4.90 -13.03 -4.30
N ARG A 60 -5.33 -12.52 -3.14
CA ARG A 60 -6.59 -11.78 -2.98
C ARG A 60 -6.29 -10.34 -2.64
N TYR A 61 -7.22 -9.45 -3.00
CA TYR A 61 -7.08 -8.01 -2.80
C TYR A 61 -8.18 -7.48 -1.89
N HIS A 62 -7.82 -6.57 -0.99
CA HIS A 62 -8.76 -5.91 -0.08
C HIS A 62 -8.49 -4.39 -0.03
N PRO A 63 -9.51 -3.54 -0.24
CA PRO A 63 -9.34 -2.10 -0.13
C PRO A 63 -9.26 -1.67 1.35
N LEU A 64 -8.36 -0.73 1.63
CA LEU A 64 -8.17 -0.10 2.95
C LEU A 64 -8.30 1.41 2.80
N PRO A 65 -9.04 2.11 3.67
CA PRO A 65 -9.04 3.58 3.66
C PRO A 65 -7.61 4.10 3.89
N TRP A 66 -7.26 5.18 3.19
CA TRP A 66 -6.02 5.92 3.41
C TRP A 66 -6.06 6.65 4.76
#